data_AF-A0A7C7E464-F1
#
_entry.id   AF-A0A7C7E464-F1
#
_cell.length_a   1.000
_cell.length_b   1.000
_cell.length_c   1.000
_cell.angle_alpha   90.00
_cell.angle_beta   90.00
_cell.angle_gamma   90.00
#
_symmetry.space_group_name_H-M   'P 1'
#
loop_
_entity.id
_entity.type
_entity.pdbx_description
1 polymer ?
#
loop_
_entity_poly.entity_id
_entity_poly.type
_entity_poly.pdbx_seq_one_letter_code
_entity_poly.pdbx_strand_id
1 'polypeptide(L)'
;MLRHSSAVYINDEPVSWVLTHDDNSMGIMYTREEYRRQGYAVDVTIDLAGKIIESGNIPFVQILESNNQSPGLAMKCGFVRAGKCDWFGVEV
;
A
#
# COMPACT_ATOMS: atom_id res chain seq x y z
N MET A 1 -18.50 5.97 -0.79
CA MET A 1 -17.18 6.30 -1.36
C MET A 1 -16.63 5.03 -1.97
N LEU A 2 -16.16 5.06 -3.23
CA LEU A 2 -15.55 3.89 -3.85
C LEU A 2 -14.19 3.65 -3.20
N ARG A 3 -13.94 2.43 -2.71
CA ARG A 3 -12.65 2.05 -2.15
C ARG A 3 -11.85 1.35 -3.23
N HIS A 4 -10.78 2.01 -3.66
CA HIS A 4 -9.92 1.46 -4.70
C HIS A 4 -9.04 0.35 -4.12
N SER A 5 -8.67 -0.58 -4.99
CA SER A 5 -7.66 -1.60 -4.72
C SER A 5 -6.94 -1.91 -6.01
N SER A 6 -5.76 -2.53 -5.89
CA SER A 6 -4.92 -2.90 -7.03
C SER A 6 -4.27 -4.24 -6.79
N ALA A 7 -4.20 -5.04 -7.84
CA ALA A 7 -3.53 -6.34 -7.81
C ALA A 7 -2.90 -6.67 -9.17
N VAL A 8 -1.76 -7.34 -9.13
CA VAL A 8 -1.12 -7.98 -10.28
C VAL A 8 -1.57 -9.43 -10.33
N TYR A 9 -1.99 -9.90 -11.50
CA TYR A 9 -2.43 -11.27 -11.74
C TYR A 9 -1.45 -12.01 -12.66
N ILE A 10 -1.17 -13.27 -12.33
CA ILE A 10 -0.43 -14.20 -13.19
C ILE A 10 -1.22 -15.50 -13.22
N ASN A 11 -1.59 -15.95 -14.42
CA ASN A 11 -2.46 -17.12 -14.61
C ASN A 11 -3.77 -17.02 -13.79
N ASP A 12 -4.43 -15.86 -13.85
CA ASP A 12 -5.67 -15.54 -13.13
C ASP A 12 -5.58 -15.57 -11.59
N GLU A 13 -4.39 -15.75 -11.03
CA GLU A 13 -4.15 -15.73 -9.60
C GLU A 13 -3.52 -14.39 -9.16
N PRO A 14 -3.99 -13.75 -8.08
CA PRO A 14 -3.38 -12.54 -7.55
C PRO A 14 -2.02 -12.87 -6.91
N VAL A 15 -0.97 -12.20 -7.39
CA VAL A 15 0.41 -12.42 -6.91
C VAL A 15 0.97 -11.27 -6.08
N SER A 16 0.41 -10.08 -6.24
CA SER A 16 0.74 -8.89 -5.47
C SER A 16 -0.49 -8.01 -5.38
N TRP A 17 -0.74 -7.39 -4.22
CA TRP A 17 -1.90 -6.52 -4.03
C TRP A 17 -1.65 -5.44 -2.98
N VAL A 18 -2.51 -4.41 -3.04
CA VAL A 18 -2.65 -3.36 -2.03
C VAL A 18 -4.11 -2.90 -1.99
N LEU A 19 -4.61 -2.63 -0.78
CA LEU A 19 -5.98 -2.25 -0.50
C LEU A 19 -6.04 -0.87 0.17
N THR A 20 -7.25 -0.36 0.32
CA THR A 20 -7.53 0.86 1.10
C THR A 20 -8.25 0.51 2.40
N HIS A 21 -7.70 0.95 3.53
CA HIS A 21 -8.30 0.82 4.86
C HIS A 21 -9.52 1.74 5.02
N ASP A 22 -10.28 1.57 6.10
CA ASP A 22 -11.46 2.40 6.40
C ASP A 22 -11.12 3.89 6.62
N ASP A 23 -9.89 4.19 7.05
CA ASP A 23 -9.37 5.55 7.23
C ASP A 23 -8.84 6.18 5.92
N ASN A 24 -8.98 5.49 4.78
CA ASN A 24 -8.43 5.81 3.47
C ASN A 24 -6.91 5.66 3.31
N SER A 25 -6.20 5.17 4.33
CA SER A 25 -4.79 4.82 4.17
C SER A 25 -4.65 3.63 3.22
N MET A 26 -3.59 3.65 2.41
CA MET A 26 -3.17 2.51 1.61
C MET A 26 -2.50 1.48 2.52
N GLY A 27 -2.84 0.21 2.37
CA GLY A 27 -2.25 -0.86 3.18
C GLY A 27 -2.72 -2.25 2.78
N ILE A 28 -2.60 -3.20 3.73
CA ILE A 28 -2.85 -4.65 3.49
C ILE A 28 -2.06 -5.14 2.26
N MET A 29 -0.83 -4.66 2.14
CA MET A 29 0.01 -4.95 1.00
C MET A 29 0.72 -6.29 1.18
N TYR A 30 0.70 -7.11 0.14
CA TYR A 30 1.45 -8.35 0.13
C TYR A 30 1.91 -8.71 -1.28
N THR A 31 3.01 -9.43 -1.35
CA THR A 31 3.49 -10.08 -2.57
C THR A 31 3.92 -11.50 -2.20
N ARG A 32 3.35 -12.48 -2.91
CA ARG A 32 3.67 -13.90 -2.77
C ARG A 32 5.17 -14.11 -2.93
N GLU A 33 5.74 -15.00 -2.12
CA GLU A 33 7.19 -15.08 -1.91
C GLU A 33 7.97 -15.34 -3.19
N GLU A 34 7.45 -16.25 -4.00
CA GLU A 34 7.96 -16.66 -5.31
C GLU A 34 7.89 -15.56 -6.39
N TYR A 35 7.10 -14.51 -6.14
CA TYR A 35 6.94 -13.35 -7.03
C TYR A 35 7.60 -12.07 -6.48
N ARG A 36 8.36 -12.15 -5.37
CA ARG A 36 9.08 -11.01 -4.81
C ARG A 36 10.25 -10.59 -5.68
N ARG A 37 10.69 -9.33 -5.51
CA ARG A 37 11.83 -8.70 -6.22
C ARG A 37 11.64 -8.56 -7.74
N GLN A 38 10.40 -8.66 -8.22
CA GLN A 38 10.04 -8.49 -9.64
C GLN A 38 9.41 -7.13 -9.96
N GLY A 39 9.23 -6.25 -8.96
CA GLY A 39 8.64 -4.92 -9.13
C GLY A 39 7.15 -4.83 -8.81
N TYR A 40 6.43 -5.94 -8.69
CA TYR A 40 4.97 -5.94 -8.54
C TYR A 40 4.42 -5.12 -7.36
N ALA A 41 5.13 -5.06 -6.23
CA ALA A 41 4.73 -4.21 -5.12
C ALA A 41 4.74 -2.72 -5.48
N VAL A 42 5.67 -2.28 -6.33
CA VAL A 42 5.72 -0.90 -6.87
C VAL A 42 4.53 -0.69 -7.81
N ASP A 43 4.29 -1.62 -8.72
CA ASP A 43 3.23 -1.52 -9.74
C ASP A 43 1.85 -1.33 -9.09
N VAL A 44 1.48 -2.19 -8.13
CA VAL A 44 0.19 -2.09 -7.44
C VAL A 44 0.09 -0.84 -6.58
N THR A 45 1.20 -0.36 -6.01
CA THR A 45 1.22 0.88 -5.21
C THR A 45 0.97 2.10 -6.07
N ILE A 46 1.66 2.22 -7.21
CA ILE A 46 1.51 3.35 -8.12
C ILE A 46 0.10 3.37 -8.71
N ASP A 47 -0.41 2.22 -9.13
CA ASP A 47 -1.76 2.11 -9.68
C ASP A 47 -2.85 2.51 -8.65
N LEU A 48 -2.76 2.04 -7.40
CA LEU A 48 -3.71 2.45 -6.36
C LEU A 48 -3.56 3.95 -6.03
N ALA A 49 -2.34 4.47 -5.92
CA ALA A 49 -2.11 5.89 -5.68
C ALA A 49 -2.70 6.75 -6.79
N GLY A 50 -2.55 6.35 -8.06
CA GLY A 50 -3.15 7.00 -9.22
C GLY A 50 -4.67 7.07 -9.14
N LYS A 51 -5.33 5.95 -8.86
CA LYS A 51 -6.80 5.90 -8.66
C LYS A 51 -7.27 6.84 -7.55
N ILE A 52 -6.53 6.91 -6.44
CA ILE A 52 -6.84 7.82 -5.33
C ILE A 52 -6.70 9.28 -5.77
N ILE A 53 -5.64 9.64 -6.51
CA ILE A 53 -5.43 10.98 -7.06
C ILE A 53 -6.54 11.36 -8.05
N GLU A 54 -6.91 10.46 -8.96
CA GLU A 54 -7.99 10.65 -9.93
C GLU A 54 -9.36 10.86 -9.25
N SER A 55 -9.56 10.26 -8.07
CA SER A 55 -10.75 10.48 -7.25
C SER A 55 -10.74 11.82 -6.49
N GLY A 56 -9.69 12.63 -6.63
CA GLY A 56 -9.52 13.94 -5.96
C GLY A 56 -8.97 13.86 -4.54
N ASN A 57 -8.39 12.72 -4.14
CA ASN A 57 -7.86 12.50 -2.79
C ASN A 57 -6.33 12.41 -2.78
N ILE A 58 -5.72 12.61 -1.60
CA ILE A 58 -4.27 12.47 -1.41
C ILE A 58 -3.97 11.04 -0.94
N PRO A 59 -3.18 10.24 -1.68
CA PRO A 59 -2.76 8.93 -1.22
C PRO A 59 -1.79 9.06 -0.04
N PHE A 60 -1.98 8.23 0.97
CA PHE A 60 -1.07 8.14 2.10
C PHE A 60 -0.98 6.71 2.63
N VAL A 61 0.14 6.39 3.26
CA VAL A 61 0.40 5.09 3.88
C VAL A 61 0.93 5.31 5.29
N GLN A 62 0.60 4.39 6.18
CA GLN A 62 1.15 4.37 7.53
C GLN A 62 2.00 3.10 7.68
N ILE A 63 3.22 3.29 8.18
CA ILE A 63 4.22 2.22 8.22
C ILE A 63 4.69 2.08 9.66
N LEU A 64 4.52 0.87 10.22
CA LEU A 64 5.09 0.53 11.52
C LEU A 64 6.61 0.73 11.51
N GLU A 65 7.16 1.34 12.56
CA GLU A 65 8.60 1.62 12.64
C GLU A 65 9.45 0.33 12.59
N SER A 66 8.90 -0.80 13.05
CA SER A 66 9.54 -2.12 13.00
C SER A 66 9.56 -2.75 11.60
N ASN A 67 8.83 -2.21 10.64
CA ASN A 67 8.78 -2.73 9.27
C ASN A 67 9.89 -2.12 8.42
N ASN A 68 11.04 -2.79 8.35
CA ASN A 68 12.22 -2.30 7.63
C ASN A 68 12.08 -2.28 6.10
N GLN A 69 11.10 -3.00 5.52
CA GLN A 69 10.99 -3.16 4.06
C GLN A 69 10.08 -2.09 3.43
N SER A 70 8.95 -1.78 4.06
CA SER A 70 7.95 -0.85 3.55
C SER A 70 8.44 0.59 3.31
N PRO A 71 9.33 1.19 4.14
CA PRO A 71 9.81 2.55 3.90
C PRO A 71 10.54 2.68 2.55
N GLY A 72 11.34 1.68 2.18
CA GLY A 72 12.05 1.66 0.90
C GLY A 72 11.09 1.61 -0.29
N LEU A 73 9.99 0.85 -0.17
CA LEU A 73 8.96 0.80 -1.20
C LEU A 73 8.21 2.12 -1.33
N ALA A 74 7.79 2.72 -0.20
CA ALA A 74 7.08 3.99 -0.19
C ALA A 74 7.91 5.10 -0.85
N MET A 75 9.20 5.21 -0.52
CA MET A 75 10.11 6.17 -1.15
C MET A 75 10.24 5.94 -2.66
N LYS A 76 10.34 4.68 -3.11
CA LYS A 76 10.38 4.34 -4.55
C LYS A 76 9.12 4.76 -5.30
N CYS A 77 7.98 4.77 -4.62
CA CYS A 77 6.69 5.17 -5.20
C CYS A 77 6.44 6.69 -5.07
N GLY A 78 7.41 7.47 -4.61
CA GLY A 78 7.31 8.93 -4.52
C GLY A 78 6.67 9.47 -3.23
N PHE A 79 6.37 8.61 -2.26
CA PHE A 79 5.90 9.07 -0.95
C PHE A 79 7.03 9.74 -0.17
N VAL A 80 6.68 10.80 0.54
CA VAL A 80 7.57 11.50 1.47
C VAL A 80 7.09 11.32 2.90
N ARG A 81 8.02 11.32 3.85
CA ARG A 81 7.67 11.21 5.27
C ARG A 81 6.94 12.48 5.72
N ALA A 82 5.68 12.33 6.14
CA ALA A 82 4.87 13.45 6.63
C ALA A 82 4.95 13.65 8.15
N GLY A 83 5.09 12.57 8.94
CA GLY A 83 5.09 12.66 10.40
C GLY A 83 5.09 11.30 11.08
N LYS A 84 4.68 11.29 12.36
CA LYS A 84 4.39 10.08 13.14
C LYS A 84 2.91 10.12 13.56
N CYS A 85 2.32 8.94 13.70
CA CYS A 85 0.98 8.75 14.25
C CYS A 85 1.01 7.57 15.22
N ASP A 86 0.26 7.69 16.31
CA ASP A 86 0.10 6.62 17.29
C ASP A 86 -1.25 5.94 17.08
N TRP A 87 -1.24 4.61 17.01
CA TRP A 87 -2.44 3.79 17.03
C TRP A 87 -2.64 3.27 18.44
N PHE A 88 -3.79 3.57 19.04
CA PHE A 88 -4.15 3.12 20.37
C PHE A 88 -5.33 2.15 20.28
N GLY A 89 -5.28 1.11 21.11
CA GLY A 89 -6.35 0.15 21.32
C GLY A 89 -6.53 -0.10 22.81
N VAL A 90 -7.64 -0.73 23.17
CA VAL A 90 -7.88 -1.20 24.54
C VAL A 90 -7.62 -2.70 24.55
N GLU A 91 -6.76 -3.17 25.44
CA GLU A 91 -6.66 -4.60 25.75
C GLU A 91 -7.82 -4.97 26.69
N VAL A 92 -8.59 -5.99 26.31
CA VAL A 92 -9.72 -6.54 27.08
C VAL A 92 -9.47 -7.99 27.43
#